data_AF-X0YHF7-F1
#
_entry.id   AF-X0YHF7-F1
#
_cell.length_a   1.000
_cell.length_b   1.000
_cell.length_c   1.000
_cell.angle_alpha   90.00
_cell.angle_beta   90.00
_cell.angle_gamma   90.00
#
_symmetry.space_group_name_H-M   'P 1'
#
loop_
_entity.id
_entity.type
_entity.pdbx_description
1 polymer ?
#
loop_
_entity_poly.entity_id
_entity_poly.type
_entity_poly.pdbx_seq_one_letter_code
_entity_poly.pdbx_strand_id
1 'polypeptide(L)'
;MKVKDEKRIRQRISIVAKYIKTAIVGDYESYEYIQGYFKKIVIIRAALNIQDYKPTIPSLHKKIPLIVHAPSDKKFKGTEYILKAICKLKKEYNFRFRLIHGLNHEDAKKIYEKADIIVDQLFTGAHGVFSIEAMAMGKPVICYIREDLKKKYPKDLPIISANPDTIYNVLKVLIDF
;
A
#
# COMPACT_ATOMS: atom_id res chain seq x y z
N MET A 1 -17.71 3.85 11.48
CA MET A 1 -17.82 4.57 10.18
C MET A 1 -16.72 5.62 10.12
N LYS A 2 -15.77 5.56 9.17
CA LYS A 2 -14.74 6.61 9.03
C LYS A 2 -15.42 7.97 8.83
N VAL A 3 -15.07 8.96 9.65
CA VAL A 3 -15.62 10.31 9.54
C VAL A 3 -15.22 10.88 8.18
N LYS A 4 -16.20 11.25 7.35
CA LYS A 4 -15.97 11.81 6.00
C LYS A 4 -15.97 13.35 5.98
N ASP A 5 -16.14 13.98 7.13
CA ASP A 5 -16.24 15.43 7.26
C ASP A 5 -14.87 15.98 7.66
N GLU A 6 -14.14 16.48 6.66
CA GLU A 6 -12.81 17.07 6.85
C GLU A 6 -12.87 18.29 7.78
N LYS A 7 -13.91 19.12 7.67
CA LYS A 7 -14.09 20.30 8.54
C LYS A 7 -14.20 19.88 10.00
N ARG A 8 -15.00 18.84 10.28
CA ARG A 8 -15.12 18.26 11.62
C ARG A 8 -13.83 17.63 12.12
N ILE A 9 -13.06 16.97 11.24
CA ILE A 9 -11.73 16.42 11.60
C ILE A 9 -10.79 17.55 12.01
N ARG A 10 -10.68 18.61 11.19
CA ARG A 10 -9.83 19.78 11.48
C ARG A 10 -10.26 20.49 12.77
N GLN A 11 -11.56 20.68 12.99
CA GLN A 11 -12.08 21.25 14.24
C GLN A 11 -11.66 20.43 15.46
N ARG A 12 -11.76 19.09 15.38
CA ARG A 12 -11.32 18.21 16.46
C ARG A 12 -9.82 18.31 16.69
N ILE A 13 -9.01 18.32 15.64
CA ILE A 13 -7.55 18.50 15.76
C ILE A 13 -7.24 19.83 16.45
N SER A 14 -7.89 20.94 16.05
CA SER A 14 -7.72 22.25 16.70
C SER A 14 -8.05 22.24 18.18
N ILE A 15 -9.11 21.52 18.59
CA ILE A 15 -9.50 21.40 20.00
C ILE A 15 -8.45 20.59 20.77
N VAL A 16 -8.05 19.43 20.24
CA VAL A 16 -7.08 18.54 20.88
C VAL A 16 -5.71 19.20 21.01
N ALA A 17 -5.27 19.95 19.99
CA ALA A 17 -3.99 20.66 19.98
C ALA A 17 -3.83 21.71 21.09
N LYS A 18 -4.93 22.19 21.69
CA LYS A 18 -4.88 23.09 22.87
C LYS A 18 -4.30 22.39 24.10
N TYR A 19 -4.51 21.08 24.20
CA TYR A 19 -4.15 20.27 25.37
C TYR A 19 -2.95 19.36 25.11
N ILE A 20 -2.74 18.95 23.86
CA ILE A 20 -1.65 18.05 23.46
C ILE A 20 -0.57 18.84 22.71
N LYS A 21 0.67 18.80 23.22
CA LYS A 21 1.81 19.50 22.61
C LYS A 21 2.49 18.69 21.50
N THR A 22 2.45 17.37 21.59
CA THR A 22 3.18 16.46 20.69
C THR A 22 2.22 15.50 20.01
N ALA A 23 2.26 15.43 18.68
CA ALA A 23 1.57 14.42 17.91
C ALA A 23 2.57 13.41 17.32
N ILE A 24 2.13 12.16 17.19
CA ILE A 24 2.88 11.10 16.52
C ILE A 24 2.08 10.67 15.29
N VAL A 25 2.74 10.59 14.14
CA VAL A 25 2.13 10.12 12.88
C VAL A 25 2.97 9.02 12.25
N GLY A 26 2.33 8.19 11.40
CA GLY A 26 2.95 7.02 10.78
C GLY A 26 3.82 7.32 9.57
N ASP A 27 3.59 8.45 8.89
CA ASP A 27 4.21 8.77 7.61
C ASP A 27 4.20 10.28 7.33
N TYR A 28 4.87 10.68 6.24
CA TYR A 28 4.94 12.08 5.82
C TYR A 28 3.64 12.61 5.21
N GLU A 29 2.78 11.74 4.69
CA GLU A 29 1.49 12.14 4.16
C GLU A 29 0.58 12.61 5.31
N SER A 30 0.49 11.82 6.38
CA SER A 30 -0.24 12.16 7.61
C SER A 30 0.32 13.40 8.30
N TYR A 31 1.64 13.59 8.26
CA TYR A 31 2.30 14.78 8.79
C TYR A 31 1.72 16.07 8.19
N GLU A 32 1.51 16.11 6.87
CA GLU A 32 1.04 17.33 6.19
C GLU A 32 -0.38 17.73 6.58
N TYR A 33 -1.23 16.78 6.96
CA TYR A 33 -2.58 17.09 7.41
C TYR A 33 -2.62 17.73 8.80
N ILE A 34 -1.57 17.55 9.61
CA ILE A 34 -1.53 18.02 11.00
C ILE A 34 -0.42 19.06 11.28
N GLN A 35 0.41 19.38 10.29
CA GLN A 35 1.42 20.42 10.41
C GLN A 35 0.77 21.76 10.78
N GLY A 36 1.40 22.49 11.71
CA GLY A 36 0.88 23.76 12.23
C GLY A 36 -0.14 23.64 13.37
N TYR A 37 -0.69 22.45 13.65
CA TYR A 37 -1.59 22.27 14.80
C TYR A 37 -0.84 22.01 16.11
N PHE A 38 0.21 21.19 16.08
CA PHE A 38 0.93 20.74 17.29
C PHE A 38 2.30 21.41 17.40
N LYS A 39 2.79 21.65 18.63
CA LYS A 39 4.12 22.22 18.88
C LYS A 39 5.25 21.31 18.40
N LYS A 40 5.07 20.00 18.52
CA LYS A 40 6.00 18.98 18.05
C LYS A 40 5.23 17.90 17.31
N ILE A 41 5.76 17.45 16.18
CA ILE A 41 5.24 16.31 15.44
C ILE A 41 6.39 15.35 15.22
N VAL A 42 6.19 14.08 15.60
CA VAL A 42 7.17 13.01 15.44
C VAL A 42 6.63 12.00 14.44
N ILE A 43 7.45 11.61 13.48
CA ILE A 43 7.10 10.57 12.52
C ILE A 43 7.72 9.26 13.04
N ILE A 44 6.87 8.28 13.32
CA ILE A 44 7.27 6.91 13.68
C ILE A 44 6.66 5.98 12.64
N ARG A 45 7.51 5.47 11.74
CA ARG A 45 7.08 4.57 10.68
C ARG A 45 6.63 3.24 11.25
N ALA A 46 5.67 2.61 10.58
CA ALA A 46 5.34 1.22 10.86
C ALA A 46 6.58 0.34 10.69
N ALA A 47 6.80 -0.55 11.66
CA ALA A 47 7.87 -1.53 11.67
C ALA A 47 7.25 -2.92 11.87
N LEU A 48 7.98 -3.95 11.43
CA LEU A 48 7.65 -5.34 11.69
C LEU A 48 8.88 -6.09 12.17
N ASN A 49 8.67 -7.23 12.82
CA ASN A 49 9.76 -8.15 13.13
C ASN A 49 10.11 -8.95 11.87
N ILE A 50 11.29 -8.69 11.29
CA ILE A 50 11.72 -9.32 10.04
C ILE A 50 11.82 -10.85 10.14
N GLN A 51 12.09 -11.38 11.33
CA GLN A 51 12.22 -12.83 11.55
C GLN A 51 10.91 -13.58 11.36
N ASP A 52 9.77 -12.88 11.43
CA ASP A 52 8.47 -13.49 11.19
C ASP A 52 8.20 -13.72 9.69
N TYR A 53 9.04 -13.19 8.79
CA TYR A 53 8.80 -13.20 7.35
C TYR A 53 9.96 -13.88 6.62
N LYS A 54 9.67 -15.01 5.98
CA LYS A 54 10.64 -15.72 5.14
C LYS A 54 10.61 -15.15 3.71
N PRO A 55 11.73 -14.66 3.17
CA PRO A 55 11.80 -14.26 1.77
C PRO A 55 11.49 -15.43 0.83
N THR A 56 10.56 -15.22 -0.09
CA THR A 56 10.15 -16.18 -1.12
C THR A 56 10.15 -15.47 -2.46
N ILE A 57 11.34 -15.16 -2.96
CA ILE A 57 11.52 -14.37 -4.19
C ILE A 57 10.84 -15.09 -5.36
N PRO A 58 9.92 -14.44 -6.09
CA PRO A 58 9.25 -15.02 -7.25
C PRO A 58 10.24 -15.38 -8.36
N SER A 59 10.01 -16.51 -9.05
CA SER A 59 10.82 -16.90 -10.21
C SER A 59 10.45 -16.06 -11.43
N LEU A 60 11.47 -15.51 -12.11
CA LEU A 60 11.30 -14.79 -13.38
C LEU A 60 10.78 -15.68 -14.51
N HIS A 61 10.95 -17.00 -14.41
CA HIS A 61 10.50 -17.97 -15.44
C HIS A 61 9.11 -18.53 -15.17
N LYS A 62 8.37 -17.96 -14.21
CA LYS A 62 7.06 -18.48 -13.85
C LYS A 62 6.03 -18.13 -14.93
N LYS A 63 5.61 -19.15 -15.68
CA LYS A 63 4.65 -19.02 -16.79
C LYS A 63 3.28 -18.42 -16.43
N ILE A 64 2.84 -18.57 -15.18
CA ILE A 64 1.52 -18.10 -14.71
C ILE A 64 1.69 -17.43 -13.34
N PRO A 65 2.05 -16.13 -13.30
CA PRO A 65 2.24 -15.41 -12.04
C PRO A 65 0.91 -15.27 -11.28
N LEU A 66 1.00 -15.21 -9.95
CA LEU A 66 -0.10 -14.94 -9.02
C LEU A 66 -0.01 -13.50 -8.53
N ILE A 67 -0.98 -12.70 -8.93
CA ILE A 67 -1.18 -11.32 -8.47
C ILE A 67 -2.15 -11.34 -7.29
N VAL A 68 -1.76 -10.70 -6.17
CA VAL A 68 -2.59 -10.64 -4.96
C VAL A 68 -2.88 -9.19 -4.59
N HIS A 69 -4.14 -8.93 -4.25
CA HIS A 69 -4.59 -7.66 -3.67
C HIS A 69 -5.41 -7.98 -2.40
N ALA A 70 -5.09 -7.33 -1.28
CA ALA A 70 -5.70 -7.61 0.02
C ALA A 70 -6.19 -6.33 0.73
N PRO A 71 -7.27 -5.70 0.23
CA PRO A 71 -7.73 -4.42 0.78
C PRO A 71 -8.49 -4.60 2.10
N SER A 72 -8.05 -3.90 3.14
CA SER A 72 -8.83 -3.69 4.37
C SER A 72 -10.08 -2.82 4.13
N ASP A 73 -9.99 -1.88 3.18
CA ASP A 73 -11.08 -1.02 2.72
C ASP A 73 -11.00 -0.90 1.21
N LYS A 74 -11.90 -1.59 0.50
CA LYS A 74 -11.88 -1.70 -0.97
C LYS A 74 -11.94 -0.33 -1.66
N LYS A 75 -12.74 0.58 -1.12
CA LYS A 75 -12.91 1.91 -1.71
C LYS A 75 -11.64 2.71 -1.51
N PHE A 76 -11.13 2.75 -0.28
CA PHE A 76 -9.92 3.52 0.04
C PHE A 76 -8.66 3.00 -0.66
N LYS A 77 -8.58 1.68 -0.91
CA LYS A 77 -7.42 1.05 -1.55
C LYS A 77 -7.46 1.12 -3.09
N GLY A 78 -8.56 1.60 -3.68
CA GLY A 78 -8.70 1.70 -5.14
C GLY A 78 -8.98 0.35 -5.82
N THR A 79 -9.59 -0.60 -5.11
CA THR A 79 -9.84 -1.97 -5.59
C THR A 79 -10.60 -2.02 -6.92
N GLU A 80 -11.53 -1.10 -7.16
CA GLU A 80 -12.28 -1.04 -8.42
C GLU A 80 -11.36 -0.85 -9.64
N TYR A 81 -10.37 0.03 -9.53
CA TYR A 81 -9.41 0.31 -10.61
C TYR A 81 -8.48 -0.88 -10.85
N ILE A 82 -8.04 -1.53 -9.77
CA ILE A 82 -7.24 -2.77 -9.83
C ILE A 82 -8.05 -3.86 -10.56
N LEU A 83 -9.31 -4.08 -10.17
CA LEU A 83 -10.16 -5.07 -10.82
C LEU A 83 -10.40 -4.77 -12.30
N LYS A 84 -10.63 -3.51 -12.68
CA LYS A 84 -10.75 -3.10 -14.09
C LYS A 84 -9.49 -3.42 -14.88
N ALA A 85 -8.31 -3.09 -14.34
CA ALA A 85 -7.03 -3.40 -14.98
C ALA A 85 -6.82 -4.92 -15.14
N ILE A 86 -7.08 -5.69 -14.08
CA ILE A 86 -6.98 -7.16 -14.10
C ILE A 86 -7.93 -7.77 -15.13
N CYS A 87 -9.18 -7.33 -15.19
CA CYS A 87 -10.17 -7.80 -16.17
C CYS A 87 -9.74 -7.52 -17.61
N LYS A 88 -9.11 -6.37 -17.87
CA LYS A 88 -8.59 -6.04 -19.20
C LYS A 88 -7.38 -6.93 -19.53
N LEU A 89 -6.41 -7.03 -18.64
CA LEU A 89 -5.19 -7.82 -18.86
C LEU A 89 -5.46 -9.32 -19.03
N LYS A 90 -6.47 -9.88 -18.36
CA LYS A 90 -6.86 -11.30 -18.52
C LYS A 90 -7.30 -11.67 -19.95
N LYS A 91 -7.63 -10.70 -20.80
CA LYS A 91 -7.94 -10.94 -22.22
C LYS A 91 -6.70 -11.10 -23.08
N GLU A 92 -5.56 -10.62 -22.59
CA GLU A 92 -4.31 -10.49 -23.35
C GLU A 92 -3.19 -11.39 -22.76
N TYR A 93 -3.25 -11.69 -21.46
CA TYR A 93 -2.19 -12.35 -20.70
C TYR A 93 -2.70 -13.47 -19.79
N ASN A 94 -1.88 -14.49 -19.56
CA ASN A 94 -2.19 -15.61 -18.68
C ASN A 94 -1.57 -15.44 -17.29
N PHE A 95 -2.41 -15.20 -16.28
CA PHE A 95 -1.99 -15.07 -14.89
C PHE A 95 -3.14 -15.39 -13.94
N ARG A 96 -2.82 -15.66 -12.68
CA ARG A 96 -3.80 -15.85 -11.61
C ARG A 96 -3.95 -14.55 -10.83
N PHE A 97 -5.17 -14.23 -10.43
CA PHE A 97 -5.46 -13.09 -9.56
C PHE A 97 -6.25 -13.55 -8.34
N ARG A 98 -5.86 -13.08 -7.16
CA ARG A 98 -6.58 -13.34 -5.91
C ARG A 98 -6.85 -12.04 -5.16
N LEU A 99 -8.13 -11.70 -5.04
CA LEU A 99 -8.63 -10.67 -4.14
C LEU A 99 -8.88 -11.29 -2.77
N ILE A 100 -8.20 -10.79 -1.74
CA ILE A 100 -8.37 -11.23 -0.35
C ILE A 100 -9.22 -10.21 0.40
N HIS A 101 -10.27 -10.66 1.05
CA HIS A 101 -11.09 -9.82 1.91
C HIS A 101 -11.74 -10.66 3.02
N GLY A 102 -11.77 -10.14 4.24
CA GLY A 102 -12.40 -10.80 5.39
C GLY A 102 -11.62 -11.99 5.98
N LEU A 103 -10.39 -12.25 5.52
CA LEU A 103 -9.51 -13.22 6.16
C LEU A 103 -8.81 -12.60 7.38
N ASN A 104 -8.51 -13.44 8.37
CA ASN A 104 -7.56 -13.06 9.41
C ASN A 104 -6.16 -12.88 8.79
N HIS A 105 -5.27 -12.23 9.55
CA HIS A 105 -3.93 -11.87 9.08
C HIS A 105 -3.08 -13.11 8.75
N GLU A 106 -3.08 -14.14 9.59
CA GLU A 106 -2.27 -15.35 9.38
C GLU A 106 -2.65 -16.09 8.09
N ASP A 107 -3.95 -16.23 7.81
CA ASP A 107 -4.43 -16.88 6.59
C ASP A 107 -4.17 -16.02 5.36
N ALA A 108 -4.26 -14.69 5.47
CA ALA A 108 -3.87 -13.79 4.40
C ALA A 108 -2.36 -13.89 4.11
N LYS A 109 -1.53 -13.96 5.15
CA LYS A 109 -0.07 -14.08 5.08
C LYS A 109 0.37 -15.32 4.29
N LYS A 110 -0.24 -16.49 4.54
CA LYS A 110 0.00 -17.74 3.77
C LYS A 110 -0.26 -17.57 2.26
N ILE A 111 -1.09 -16.61 1.88
CA ILE A 111 -1.38 -16.31 0.47
C ILE A 111 -0.35 -15.34 -0.09
N TYR A 112 0.06 -14.33 0.69
CA TYR A 112 1.11 -13.38 0.31
C TYR A 112 2.42 -14.11 -0.02
N GLU A 113 2.77 -15.12 0.78
CA GLU A 113 3.95 -15.98 0.56
C GLU A 113 3.93 -16.67 -0.82
N LYS A 114 2.75 -16.96 -1.36
CA LYS A 114 2.57 -17.60 -2.69
C LYS A 114 2.46 -16.60 -3.82
N ALA A 115 2.28 -15.31 -3.51
CA ALA A 115 2.15 -14.26 -4.51
C ALA A 115 3.46 -14.08 -5.27
N ASP A 116 3.33 -13.70 -6.54
CA ASP A 116 4.45 -13.25 -7.35
C ASP A 116 4.44 -11.73 -7.51
N ILE A 117 3.27 -11.09 -7.42
CA ILE A 117 3.10 -9.64 -7.46
C ILE A 117 2.06 -9.25 -6.40
N ILE A 118 2.38 -8.22 -5.61
CA ILE A 118 1.45 -7.62 -4.65
C ILE A 118 0.98 -6.27 -5.17
N VAL A 119 -0.33 -6.01 -5.08
CA VAL A 119 -0.91 -4.67 -5.31
C VAL A 119 -1.53 -4.19 -4.00
N ASP A 120 -0.97 -3.16 -3.37
CA ASP A 120 -1.46 -2.62 -2.08
C ASP A 120 -2.57 -1.60 -2.30
N GLN A 121 -2.22 -0.39 -2.75
CA GLN A 121 -3.15 0.73 -2.83
C GLN A 121 -2.78 1.76 -3.89
N LEU A 122 -3.78 2.47 -4.40
CA LEU A 122 -3.61 3.41 -5.52
C LEU A 122 -3.86 4.89 -5.18
N PHE A 123 -4.44 5.21 -4.02
CA PHE A 123 -4.84 6.59 -3.69
C PHE A 123 -3.94 7.28 -2.67
N THR A 124 -3.53 6.56 -1.64
CA THR A 124 -2.70 7.10 -0.55
C THR A 124 -1.25 7.16 -1.00
N GLY A 125 -0.62 8.31 -0.83
CA GLY A 125 0.73 8.63 -1.27
C GLY A 125 1.88 8.06 -0.43
N ALA A 126 1.59 7.20 0.54
CA ALA A 126 2.56 6.50 1.39
C ALA A 126 2.27 4.99 1.45
N HIS A 127 3.29 4.17 1.68
CA HIS A 127 3.12 2.72 1.82
C HIS A 127 2.72 2.30 3.24
N GLY A 128 1.81 1.32 3.36
CA GLY A 128 1.32 0.80 4.64
C GLY A 128 1.98 -0.51 5.08
N VAL A 129 1.48 -1.09 6.18
CA VAL A 129 1.97 -2.37 6.74
C VAL A 129 1.96 -3.50 5.70
N PHE A 130 0.89 -3.62 4.90
CA PHE A 130 0.79 -4.66 3.87
C PHE A 130 1.94 -4.60 2.86
N SER A 131 2.34 -3.39 2.41
CA SER A 131 3.53 -3.22 1.58
C SER A 131 4.81 -3.66 2.28
N ILE A 132 4.97 -3.35 3.58
CA ILE A 132 6.17 -3.71 4.35
C ILE A 132 6.27 -5.23 4.52
N GLU A 133 5.17 -5.91 4.81
CA GLU A 133 5.12 -7.38 4.91
C GLU A 133 5.47 -8.06 3.59
N ALA A 134 4.91 -7.56 2.48
CA ALA A 134 5.21 -8.06 1.16
C ALA A 134 6.68 -7.85 0.75
N MET A 135 7.24 -6.67 1.04
CA MET A 135 8.67 -6.40 0.83
C MET A 135 9.55 -7.31 1.68
N ALA A 136 9.18 -7.55 2.94
CA ALA A 136 9.88 -8.48 3.84
C ALA A 136 9.87 -9.93 3.32
N MET A 137 8.81 -10.32 2.61
CA MET A 137 8.72 -11.60 1.90
C MET A 137 9.46 -11.61 0.54
N GLY A 138 10.12 -10.52 0.15
CA GLY A 138 10.82 -10.40 -1.13
C GLY A 138 9.89 -10.33 -2.34
N LYS A 139 8.66 -9.83 -2.17
CA LYS A 139 7.68 -9.70 -3.26
C LYS A 139 7.80 -8.31 -3.92
N PRO A 140 7.67 -8.21 -5.26
CA PRO A 140 7.48 -6.92 -5.89
C PRO A 140 6.12 -6.34 -5.47
N VAL A 141 6.15 -5.09 -5.00
CA VAL A 141 4.96 -4.40 -4.47
C VAL A 141 4.61 -3.21 -5.35
N ILE A 142 3.38 -3.17 -5.80
CA ILE A 142 2.77 -2.00 -6.43
C ILE A 142 2.00 -1.21 -5.37
N CYS A 143 2.41 0.04 -5.14
CA CYS A 143 1.76 0.97 -4.23
C CYS A 143 1.97 2.40 -4.70
N TYR A 144 0.95 3.25 -4.63
CA TYR A 144 1.14 4.67 -4.92
C TYR A 144 2.10 5.31 -3.90
N ILE A 145 3.04 6.11 -4.41
CA ILE A 145 3.95 6.96 -3.62
C ILE A 145 3.89 8.34 -4.25
N ARG A 146 3.49 9.35 -3.49
CA ARG A 146 3.34 10.71 -4.00
C ARG A 146 4.70 11.27 -4.41
N GLU A 147 4.75 11.95 -5.55
CA GLU A 147 6.02 12.40 -6.16
C GLU A 147 6.85 13.30 -5.25
N ASP A 148 6.21 14.24 -4.58
CA ASP A 148 6.83 15.17 -3.63
C ASP A 148 7.35 14.46 -2.36
N LEU A 149 6.77 13.31 -1.99
CA LEU A 149 7.19 12.51 -0.86
C LEU A 149 8.33 11.54 -1.20
N LYS A 150 8.58 11.21 -2.48
CA LYS A 150 9.64 10.24 -2.86
C LYS A 150 11.00 10.58 -2.25
N LYS A 151 11.36 11.86 -2.20
CA LYS A 151 12.64 12.33 -1.60
C LYS A 151 12.74 12.10 -0.09
N LYS A 152 11.63 11.78 0.60
CA LYS A 152 11.56 11.44 2.02
C LYS A 152 11.71 9.94 2.28
N TYR A 153 11.75 9.11 1.24
CA TYR A 153 12.02 7.67 1.31
C TYR A 153 13.46 7.35 0.86
N PRO A 154 13.99 6.17 1.21
CA PRO A 154 15.26 5.69 0.65
C PRO A 154 15.23 5.69 -0.88
N LYS A 155 16.37 5.98 -1.52
CA LYS A 155 16.49 6.05 -2.99
C LYS A 155 16.17 4.71 -3.67
N ASP A 156 16.40 3.63 -2.94
CA ASP A 156 16.25 2.23 -3.32
C ASP A 156 14.94 1.62 -2.77
N LEU A 157 13.94 2.44 -2.42
CA LEU A 157 12.63 1.95 -1.99
C LEU A 157 12.08 0.96 -3.04
N PRO A 158 11.89 -0.33 -2.70
CA PRO A 158 11.57 -1.37 -3.69
C PRO A 158 10.05 -1.43 -3.95
N ILE A 159 9.44 -0.27 -4.18
CA ILE A 159 8.02 -0.12 -4.51
C ILE A 159 7.89 0.41 -5.93
N ILE A 160 7.06 -0.26 -6.70
CA ILE A 160 6.70 0.14 -8.06
C ILE A 160 5.48 1.06 -7.94
N SER A 161 5.68 2.35 -8.20
CA SER A 161 4.60 3.30 -7.99
C SER A 161 3.55 3.22 -9.09
N ALA A 162 2.28 3.10 -8.70
CA ALA A 162 1.15 3.14 -9.62
C ALA A 162 -0.04 3.88 -9.00
N ASN A 163 -0.88 4.45 -9.86
CA ASN A 163 -2.11 5.12 -9.49
C ASN A 163 -3.27 4.56 -10.38
N PRO A 164 -4.51 5.06 -10.25
CA PRO A 164 -5.64 4.59 -11.05
C PRO A 164 -5.42 4.61 -12.56
N ASP A 165 -4.65 5.59 -13.06
CA ASP A 165 -4.41 5.81 -14.49
C ASP A 165 -3.26 4.94 -15.00
N THR A 166 -2.29 4.60 -14.15
CA THR A 166 -1.07 3.88 -14.54
C THR A 166 -1.08 2.39 -14.19
N ILE A 167 -1.98 1.92 -13.32
CA ILE A 167 -1.98 0.54 -12.81
C ILE A 167 -2.05 -0.53 -13.91
N TYR A 168 -2.76 -0.28 -15.01
CA TYR A 168 -2.81 -1.21 -16.14
C TYR A 168 -1.43 -1.39 -16.78
N ASN A 169 -0.75 -0.27 -17.11
CA ASN A 169 0.56 -0.31 -17.75
C ASN A 169 1.62 -0.91 -16.83
N VAL A 170 1.59 -0.55 -15.54
CA VAL A 170 2.51 -1.10 -14.53
C VAL A 170 2.33 -2.60 -14.40
N LEU A 171 1.09 -3.10 -14.28
CA LEU A 171 0.84 -4.54 -14.21
C LEU A 171 1.25 -5.25 -15.50
N LYS A 172 0.98 -4.66 -16.66
CA LYS A 172 1.37 -5.21 -17.97
C LYS A 172 2.88 -5.47 -18.02
N VAL A 173 3.70 -4.47 -17.69
CA VAL A 173 5.17 -4.59 -17.69
C VAL A 173 5.66 -5.73 -16.79
N LEU A 174 4.95 -6.01 -15.68
CA LEU A 174 5.32 -7.06 -14.74
C LEU A 174 4.79 -8.46 -15.11
N ILE A 175 4.04 -8.62 -16.20
CA ILE A 175 3.52 -9.93 -16.63
C ILE A 175 3.80 -10.25 -18.10
N ASP A 176 4.38 -9.30 -18.84
CA ASP A 176 4.71 -9.40 -20.26
C ASP A 176 6.16 -9.93 -20.41
N PHE A 177 6.29 -11.25 -20.42
CA PHE A 177 7.57 -11.98 -20.55
C PHE A 177 7.49 -13.06 -21.62
#